data_AF-A0A9P6GDL1-F1
#
_entry.id   AF-A0A9P6GDL1-F1
#
_cell.length_a   1.000
_cell.length_b   1.000
_cell.length_c   1.000
_cell.angle_alpha   90.00
_cell.angle_beta   90.00
_cell.angle_gamma   90.00
#
_symmetry.space_group_name_H-M   'P 1'
#
loop_
_entity.id
_entity.type
_entity.pdbx_description
1 polymer ?
#
loop_
_entity_poly.entity_id
_entity_poly.type
_entity_poly.pdbx_seq_one_letter_code
_entity_poly.pdbx_strand_id
1 'polypeptide(L)'
;MRAAKAAKVAHHIRSLARTTCGPPASSLRKATIACVYPSLLHGTECWYRGRTKPPRTLKPGRPPEVSAYVGWHIAAIDKTIAIAARGILPVWRTTPTATLFRDAGLPSAAVALEEAKLRYATHLRAIDSDHLLTNRAVVPIVNRGKGAGKPQRIQTKVQQLGSLLPEIPRTELIAPHYSPGCRTDPTLGIDKKTAAKSFKEWWAQLPPLDVTIFSDGSEQYTKEGEKRVTYGYAVYQNGRQLQSGRGSLHPTSHVFDAEVVGAWRGLQHTIRQPALSTRRIWMCVDSTSVIWGLGGVAPSTSQWAFLACHGAMETHDVSIKWAPGHLGIEGNETADRLANQEAQHPSPPTGKAAVPTLSGIKSVARKVLRSIQQIWWADKKTKLSRWYKSGELDYAPRRGPGELDLPRAVLARFLSIRSMHGDFAWYHRKFNHNDANLTCSCGRDKTPEHLALCRKTLGAFGRWPLRPPALPSSRADGLAYTAALIGDPEAFEAFTQLTQYYTKVCPR
;
A
#
# COMPACT_ATOMS: atom_id res chain seq x y z
N MET A 1 25.52 -8.79 -1.22
CA MET A 1 24.79 -7.50 -1.35
C MET A 1 25.18 -6.85 -2.68
N ARG A 2 24.22 -6.39 -3.51
CA ARG A 2 24.48 -5.86 -4.86
C ARG A 2 24.55 -4.32 -4.94
N ALA A 3 24.91 -3.66 -3.83
CA ALA A 3 24.92 -2.19 -3.74
C ALA A 3 25.82 -1.51 -4.78
N ALA A 4 27.00 -2.07 -5.10
CA ALA A 4 27.88 -1.50 -6.12
C ALA A 4 27.23 -1.49 -7.52
N LYS A 5 26.52 -2.56 -7.90
CA LYS A 5 25.77 -2.63 -9.17
C LYS A 5 24.64 -1.60 -9.18
N ALA A 6 23.87 -1.53 -8.09
CA ALA A 6 22.80 -0.55 -7.96
C ALA A 6 23.33 0.91 -7.96
N ALA A 7 24.52 1.16 -7.40
CA ALA A 7 25.15 2.46 -7.42
C ALA A 7 25.50 2.91 -8.83
N LYS A 8 25.98 2.02 -9.71
CA LYS A 8 26.19 2.35 -11.14
C LYS A 8 24.90 2.84 -11.80
N VAL A 9 23.78 2.15 -11.55
CA VAL A 9 22.45 2.57 -12.06
C VAL A 9 22.02 3.91 -11.46
N ALA A 10 22.20 4.11 -10.15
CA ALA A 10 21.90 5.38 -9.49
C ALA A 10 22.73 6.56 -10.04
N HIS A 11 24.02 6.32 -10.33
CA HIS A 11 24.88 7.29 -10.99
C HIS A 11 24.43 7.62 -12.41
N HIS A 12 24.00 6.60 -13.17
CA HIS A 12 23.44 6.81 -14.50
C HIS A 12 22.17 7.68 -14.43
N ILE A 13 21.21 7.35 -13.56
CA ILE A 13 20.00 8.18 -13.34
C ILE A 13 20.39 9.62 -12.99
N ARG A 14 21.38 9.80 -12.11
CA ARG A 14 21.87 11.12 -11.73
C ARG A 14 22.50 11.88 -12.90
N SER A 15 23.12 11.19 -13.87
CA SER A 15 23.72 11.83 -15.04
C SER A 15 22.70 12.36 -16.05
N LEU A 16 21.45 11.86 -16.00
CA LEU A 16 20.38 12.26 -16.93
C LEU A 16 19.81 13.65 -16.67
N ALA A 17 20.16 14.28 -15.53
CA ALA A 17 19.55 15.54 -15.14
C ALA A 17 20.53 16.49 -14.45
N ARG A 18 20.32 17.79 -14.67
CA ARG A 18 20.97 18.89 -13.96
C ARG A 18 19.97 19.58 -13.04
N THR A 19 20.35 20.64 -12.34
CA THR A 19 19.44 21.36 -11.44
C THR A 19 18.28 22.03 -12.18
N THR A 20 18.52 22.52 -13.39
CA THR A 20 17.53 23.32 -14.16
C THR A 20 16.95 22.61 -15.37
N CYS A 21 17.60 21.54 -15.87
CA CYS A 21 17.18 20.80 -17.05
C CYS A 21 17.27 19.28 -16.86
N GLY A 22 16.54 18.54 -17.68
CA GLY A 22 16.46 17.08 -17.64
C GLY A 22 15.02 16.58 -17.45
N PRO A 23 14.83 15.26 -17.31
CA PRO A 23 13.51 14.66 -17.16
C PRO A 23 12.77 15.15 -15.90
N PRO A 24 11.42 15.09 -15.89
CA PRO A 24 10.63 15.33 -14.69
C PRO A 24 11.09 14.48 -13.51
N ALA A 25 11.08 15.06 -12.30
CA ALA A 25 11.55 14.35 -11.11
C ALA A 25 10.68 13.13 -10.81
N SER A 26 9.37 13.20 -11.09
CA SER A 26 8.44 12.08 -10.96
C SER A 26 8.83 10.88 -11.85
N SER A 27 9.26 11.12 -13.09
CA SER A 27 9.78 10.09 -14.01
C SER A 27 11.08 9.47 -13.50
N LEU A 28 12.03 10.28 -13.02
CA LEU A 28 13.28 9.77 -12.44
C LEU A 28 13.05 8.95 -11.17
N ARG A 29 12.03 9.33 -10.37
CA ARG A 29 11.59 8.55 -9.22
C ARG A 29 11.06 7.19 -9.65
N LYS A 30 10.18 7.14 -10.65
CA LYS A 30 9.66 5.88 -11.23
C LYS A 30 10.81 4.99 -11.71
N ALA A 31 11.76 5.54 -12.46
CA ALA A 31 12.96 4.82 -12.91
C ALA A 31 13.82 4.30 -11.74
N THR A 32 13.97 5.08 -10.68
CA THR A 32 14.71 4.65 -9.48
C THR A 32 14.03 3.47 -8.79
N ILE A 33 12.70 3.53 -8.61
CA ILE A 33 11.91 2.45 -8.00
C ILE A 33 11.96 1.18 -8.87
N ALA A 34 11.93 1.32 -10.20
CA ALA A 34 11.93 0.19 -11.12
C ALA A 34 13.32 -0.45 -11.32
N CYS A 35 14.40 0.34 -11.30
CA CYS A 35 15.73 -0.15 -11.71
C CYS A 35 16.73 -0.25 -10.55
N VAL A 36 16.73 0.73 -9.63
CA VAL A 36 17.71 0.78 -8.53
C VAL A 36 17.28 -0.12 -7.38
N TYR A 37 16.02 -0.02 -6.93
CA TYR A 37 15.54 -0.79 -5.77
C TYR A 37 15.60 -2.31 -5.96
N PRO A 38 15.15 -2.88 -7.10
CA PRO A 38 15.27 -4.32 -7.33
C PRO A 38 16.73 -4.79 -7.34
N SER A 39 17.62 -4.02 -7.98
CA SER A 39 19.05 -4.31 -7.97
C SER A 39 19.67 -4.23 -6.57
N LEU A 40 19.25 -3.25 -5.78
CA LEU A 40 19.79 -2.96 -4.45
C LEU A 40 19.33 -3.97 -3.40
N LEU A 41 18.05 -4.35 -3.45
CA LEU A 41 17.39 -5.25 -2.49
C LEU A 41 17.42 -6.73 -2.90
N HIS A 42 18.01 -7.05 -4.05
CA HIS A 42 18.16 -8.42 -4.51
C HIS A 42 18.88 -9.30 -3.48
N GLY A 43 18.27 -10.42 -3.10
CA GLY A 43 18.82 -11.38 -2.14
C GLY A 43 18.75 -10.92 -0.68
N THR A 44 17.96 -9.88 -0.37
CA THR A 44 17.80 -9.39 1.01
C THR A 44 17.17 -10.46 1.92
N GLU A 45 16.29 -11.28 1.37
CA GLU A 45 15.70 -12.47 1.98
C GLU A 45 16.73 -13.48 2.53
N CYS A 46 17.93 -13.54 1.95
CA CYS A 46 18.97 -14.48 2.38
C CYS A 46 19.76 -13.98 3.62
N TRP A 47 19.84 -12.66 3.83
CA TRP A 47 20.73 -12.08 4.84
C TRP A 47 20.06 -11.15 5.85
N TYR A 48 18.98 -10.47 5.48
CA TYR A 48 18.29 -9.52 6.33
C TYR A 48 17.13 -10.18 7.10
N ARG A 49 17.21 -10.13 8.43
CA ARG A 49 16.16 -10.65 9.34
C ARG A 49 15.64 -9.60 10.33
N GLY A 50 15.98 -8.34 10.11
CA GLY A 50 15.86 -7.26 11.09
C GLY A 50 17.21 -6.81 11.63
N ARG A 51 17.22 -5.68 12.34
CA ARG A 51 18.42 -5.07 12.92
C ARG A 51 18.91 -5.78 14.18
N THR A 52 18.02 -6.53 14.83
CA THR A 52 18.25 -7.27 16.05
C THR A 52 18.01 -8.77 15.83
N LYS A 53 18.57 -9.59 16.72
CA LYS A 53 18.44 -11.05 16.73
C LYS A 53 18.42 -11.58 18.16
N PRO A 54 17.85 -12.77 18.41
CA PRO A 54 17.98 -13.43 19.70
C PRO A 54 19.46 -13.69 20.04
N PRO A 55 19.89 -13.53 21.30
CA PRO A 55 21.26 -13.80 21.74
C PRO A 55 21.58 -15.30 21.65
N ARG A 56 22.85 -15.66 21.42
CA ARG A 56 23.28 -17.07 21.36
C ARG A 56 22.94 -17.81 22.67
N THR A 57 23.17 -17.15 23.80
CA THR A 57 22.89 -17.64 25.14
C THR A 57 21.95 -16.66 25.84
N LEU A 58 20.79 -17.15 26.30
CA LEU A 58 19.88 -16.39 27.16
C LEU A 58 20.47 -16.37 28.57
N LYS A 59 20.76 -15.18 29.09
CA LYS A 59 21.21 -14.98 30.48
C LYS A 59 20.18 -14.13 31.23
N PRO A 60 19.83 -14.46 32.48
CA PRO A 60 19.01 -13.60 33.33
C PRO A 60 19.59 -12.18 33.38
N GLY A 61 18.74 -11.16 33.28
CA GLY A 61 19.14 -9.75 33.35
C GLY A 61 19.77 -9.16 32.09
N ARG A 62 19.91 -9.91 30.99
CA ARG A 62 20.37 -9.38 29.70
C ARG A 62 19.20 -9.13 28.74
N PRO A 63 19.33 -8.15 27.82
CA PRO A 63 18.27 -7.86 26.86
C PRO A 63 17.93 -9.08 26.00
N PRO A 64 16.64 -9.29 25.68
CA PRO A 64 16.17 -10.45 24.93
C PRO A 64 16.63 -10.44 23.46
N GLU A 65 17.16 -9.30 22.99
CA GLU A 65 17.66 -9.13 21.64
C GLU A 65 19.03 -8.43 21.63
N VAL A 66 19.87 -8.81 20.67
CA VAL A 66 21.19 -8.20 20.41
C VAL A 66 21.30 -7.75 18.96
N SER A 67 22.27 -6.88 18.65
CA SER A 67 22.53 -6.44 17.27
C SER A 67 22.75 -7.62 16.32
N ALA A 68 22.14 -7.54 15.14
CA ALA A 68 22.38 -8.47 14.04
C ALA A 68 23.65 -8.12 13.23
N TYR A 69 24.38 -7.06 13.60
CA TYR A 69 25.60 -6.57 12.93
C TYR A 69 25.41 -6.24 11.43
N VAL A 70 24.21 -5.79 11.05
CA VAL A 70 23.86 -5.40 9.67
C VAL A 70 24.07 -3.91 9.38
N GLY A 71 24.66 -3.15 10.31
CA GLY A 71 24.79 -1.69 10.22
C GLY A 71 25.51 -1.21 8.96
N TRP A 72 26.64 -1.84 8.62
CA TRP A 72 27.41 -1.49 7.42
C TRP A 72 26.63 -1.72 6.12
N HIS A 73 25.85 -2.81 6.05
CA HIS A 73 24.99 -3.10 4.90
C HIS A 73 23.89 -2.05 4.74
N ILE A 74 23.23 -1.67 5.83
CA ILE A 74 22.20 -0.61 5.83
C ILE A 74 22.80 0.71 5.37
N ALA A 75 23.98 1.08 5.87
CA ALA A 75 24.65 2.32 5.49
C ALA A 75 25.03 2.34 4.00
N ALA A 76 25.50 1.22 3.44
CA ALA A 76 25.82 1.11 2.02
C ALA A 76 24.58 1.23 1.12
N ILE A 77 23.44 0.66 1.56
CA ILE A 77 22.15 0.79 0.88
C ILE A 77 21.67 2.25 0.94
N ASP A 78 21.68 2.88 2.12
CA ASP A 78 21.28 4.28 2.30
C ASP A 78 22.13 5.22 1.43
N LYS A 79 23.45 4.99 1.35
CA LYS A 79 24.35 5.76 0.49
C LYS A 79 23.92 5.67 -0.99
N THR A 80 23.56 4.48 -1.45
CA THR A 80 23.11 4.25 -2.83
C THR A 80 21.78 4.95 -3.11
N ILE A 81 20.82 4.83 -2.19
CA ILE A 81 19.52 5.52 -2.29
C ILE A 81 19.72 7.03 -2.29
N ALA A 82 20.63 7.56 -1.47
CA ALA A 82 20.92 8.99 -1.40
C ALA A 82 21.60 9.55 -2.67
N ILE A 83 22.31 8.71 -3.43
CA ILE A 83 22.81 9.07 -4.77
C ILE A 83 21.64 9.17 -5.74
N ALA A 84 20.75 8.17 -5.75
CA ALA A 84 19.57 8.17 -6.62
C ALA A 84 18.62 9.34 -6.29
N ALA A 85 18.36 9.61 -5.01
CA ALA A 85 17.54 10.73 -4.56
C ALA A 85 18.07 12.08 -5.04
N ARG A 86 19.40 12.26 -5.09
CA ARG A 86 20.04 13.46 -5.67
C ARG A 86 20.02 13.51 -7.20
N GLY A 87 19.77 12.38 -7.88
CA GLY A 87 19.47 12.36 -9.31
C GLY A 87 18.03 12.79 -9.58
N ILE A 88 17.09 12.33 -8.74
CA ILE A 88 15.68 12.72 -8.80
C ILE A 88 15.51 14.22 -8.54
N LEU A 89 16.03 14.67 -7.39
CA LEU A 89 15.78 16.01 -6.87
C LEU A 89 16.84 17.01 -7.33
N PRO A 90 16.45 18.20 -7.80
CA PRO A 90 17.36 19.30 -8.09
C PRO A 90 17.77 20.05 -6.80
N VAL A 91 18.53 19.38 -5.93
CA VAL A 91 18.90 19.86 -4.57
C VAL A 91 20.38 20.08 -4.39
N TRP A 92 20.74 20.83 -3.36
CA TRP A 92 22.12 21.12 -3.01
C TRP A 92 22.83 19.92 -2.39
N ARG A 93 24.17 19.86 -2.53
CA ARG A 93 24.99 18.75 -2.01
C ARG A 93 24.80 18.55 -0.50
N THR A 94 24.64 19.66 0.22
CA THR A 94 24.49 19.73 1.69
C THR A 94 23.09 19.37 2.20
N THR A 95 22.11 19.12 1.32
CA THR A 95 20.74 18.81 1.74
C THR A 95 20.73 17.53 2.59
N PRO A 96 20.09 17.55 3.79
CA PRO A 96 20.09 16.41 4.70
C PRO A 96 19.50 15.13 4.09
N THR A 97 20.10 13.97 4.36
CA THR A 97 19.65 12.69 3.78
C THR A 97 18.18 12.36 4.10
N ALA A 98 17.69 12.73 5.28
CA ALA A 98 16.31 12.49 5.66
C ALA A 98 15.31 13.27 4.79
N THR A 99 15.62 14.54 4.44
CA THR A 99 14.78 15.32 3.54
C THR A 99 14.86 14.77 2.12
N LEU A 100 16.04 14.29 1.67
CA LEU A 100 16.16 13.63 0.36
C LEU A 100 15.20 12.44 0.21
N PHE A 101 15.13 11.56 1.21
CA PHE A 101 14.27 10.38 1.14
C PHE A 101 12.80 10.76 1.16
N ARG A 102 12.42 11.72 2.01
CA ARG A 102 11.05 12.24 2.08
C ARG A 102 10.67 12.91 0.77
N ASP A 103 11.41 13.94 0.37
CA ASP A 103 11.08 14.80 -0.78
C ASP A 103 11.19 14.04 -2.11
N ALA A 104 12.05 13.02 -2.22
CA ALA A 104 12.07 12.14 -3.38
C ALA A 104 10.98 11.06 -3.35
N GLY A 105 10.24 10.94 -2.26
CA GLY A 105 9.26 9.86 -2.07
C GLY A 105 9.89 8.48 -2.16
N LEU A 106 11.06 8.29 -1.54
CA LEU A 106 11.84 7.05 -1.57
C LEU A 106 11.93 6.42 -0.19
N PRO A 107 11.79 5.09 -0.06
CA PRO A 107 11.99 4.44 1.23
C PRO A 107 13.48 4.40 1.59
N SER A 108 13.85 4.85 2.79
CA SER A 108 15.20 4.65 3.37
C SER A 108 15.58 3.17 3.41
N ALA A 109 16.87 2.86 3.56
CA ALA A 109 17.34 1.47 3.65
C ALA A 109 16.64 0.70 4.77
N ALA A 110 16.47 1.32 5.94
CA ALA A 110 15.78 0.70 7.07
C ALA A 110 14.34 0.32 6.72
N VAL A 111 13.60 1.21 6.07
CA VAL A 111 12.20 0.98 5.69
C VAL A 111 12.11 -0.03 4.54
N ALA A 112 12.97 0.10 3.53
CA ALA A 112 12.99 -0.75 2.35
C ALA A 112 13.35 -2.21 2.69
N LEU A 113 14.27 -2.42 3.63
CA LEU A 113 14.64 -3.75 4.10
C LEU A 113 13.54 -4.40 4.94
N GLU A 114 12.87 -3.62 5.80
CA GLU A 114 11.71 -4.09 6.56
C GLU A 114 10.53 -4.44 5.63
N GLU A 115 10.31 -3.65 4.59
CA GLU A 115 9.32 -3.95 3.55
C GLU A 115 9.67 -5.25 2.80
N ALA A 116 10.93 -5.44 2.40
CA ALA A 116 11.38 -6.66 1.75
C ALA A 116 11.19 -7.88 2.67
N LYS A 117 11.53 -7.72 3.96
CA LYS A 117 11.33 -8.74 5.00
C LYS A 117 9.85 -9.17 5.11
N LEU A 118 8.95 -8.19 5.22
CA LEU A 118 7.50 -8.45 5.34
C LEU A 118 6.91 -9.07 4.07
N ARG A 119 7.41 -8.66 2.90
CA ARG A 119 7.02 -9.25 1.61
C ARG A 119 7.43 -10.72 1.53
N TYR A 120 8.65 -11.05 1.95
CA TYR A 120 9.13 -12.43 1.96
C TYR A 120 8.40 -13.29 3.01
N ALA A 121 8.11 -12.74 4.19
CA ALA A 121 7.28 -13.41 5.20
C ALA A 121 5.88 -13.74 4.65
N THR A 122 5.27 -12.80 3.94
CA THR A 122 3.98 -13.02 3.26
C THR A 122 4.08 -14.13 2.22
N HIS A 123 5.18 -14.16 1.45
CA HIS A 123 5.42 -15.20 0.46
C HIS A 123 5.57 -16.59 1.10
N LEU A 124 6.33 -16.73 2.18
CA LEU A 124 6.48 -18.01 2.91
C LEU A 124 5.16 -18.56 3.46
N ARG A 125 4.20 -17.68 3.77
CA ARG A 125 2.84 -18.06 4.18
C ARG A 125 1.96 -18.48 3.02
N ALA A 126 2.14 -17.85 1.85
CA ALA A 126 1.33 -18.15 0.67
C ALA A 126 1.78 -19.41 -0.05
N ILE A 127 3.09 -19.66 -0.18
CA ILE A 127 3.63 -20.73 -1.03
C ILE A 127 2.98 -22.10 -0.81
N ASP A 128 2.89 -22.82 -1.92
CA ASP A 128 2.35 -24.17 -2.04
C ASP A 128 2.97 -25.16 -1.03
N SER A 129 2.19 -26.15 -0.62
CA SER A 129 2.61 -27.18 0.32
C SER A 129 3.85 -27.95 -0.15
N ASP A 130 3.97 -28.17 -1.45
CA ASP A 130 5.03 -28.99 -2.06
C ASP A 130 6.31 -28.17 -2.29
N HIS A 131 6.26 -26.86 -2.09
CA HIS A 131 7.42 -26.00 -2.23
C HIS A 131 8.48 -26.28 -1.16
N LEU A 132 9.76 -26.43 -1.55
CA LEU A 132 10.87 -26.79 -0.66
C LEU A 132 11.03 -25.88 0.58
N LEU A 133 10.62 -24.61 0.47
CA LEU A 133 10.67 -23.65 1.59
C LEU A 133 9.55 -23.83 2.61
N THR A 134 8.46 -24.51 2.28
CA THR A 134 7.33 -24.74 3.17
C THR A 134 7.78 -25.49 4.42
N ASN A 135 8.39 -26.66 4.25
CA ASN A 135 8.89 -27.46 5.37
C ASN A 135 10.06 -26.77 6.11
N ARG A 136 10.87 -25.97 5.40
CA ARG A 136 11.99 -25.23 5.99
C ARG A 136 11.56 -24.02 6.81
N ALA A 137 10.35 -23.49 6.60
CA ALA A 137 9.80 -22.36 7.36
C ALA A 137 9.13 -22.80 8.66
N VAL A 138 8.78 -24.09 8.81
CA VAL A 138 8.16 -24.62 10.01
C VAL A 138 9.18 -24.74 11.14
N VAL A 139 8.75 -24.34 12.35
CA VAL A 139 9.50 -24.57 13.59
C VAL A 139 9.00 -25.88 14.19
N PRO A 140 9.81 -26.95 14.25
CA PRO A 140 9.36 -28.23 14.78
C PRO A 140 9.00 -28.14 16.27
N ILE A 141 8.16 -29.07 16.74
CA ILE A 141 7.83 -29.20 18.17
C ILE A 141 8.90 -30.07 18.86
N VAL A 142 9.16 -29.81 20.14
CA VAL A 142 10.00 -30.67 20.98
C VAL A 142 9.18 -31.92 21.32
N ASN A 143 9.62 -33.09 20.86
CA ASN A 143 8.85 -34.33 20.99
C ASN A 143 9.01 -35.02 22.36
N ARG A 144 10.15 -34.86 23.04
CA ARG A 144 10.46 -35.55 24.31
C ARG A 144 11.36 -34.69 25.20
N GLY A 145 11.31 -34.93 26.51
CA GLY A 145 12.17 -34.29 27.51
C GLY A 145 11.67 -32.94 28.03
N LYS A 146 12.56 -32.17 28.66
CA LYS A 146 12.23 -30.86 29.25
C LYS A 146 11.76 -29.89 28.15
N GLY A 147 10.49 -29.49 28.21
CA GLY A 147 9.87 -28.62 27.21
C GLY A 147 9.16 -29.36 26.07
N ALA A 148 8.88 -30.66 26.22
CA ALA A 148 8.01 -31.40 25.30
C ALA A 148 6.67 -30.66 25.08
N GLY A 149 6.19 -30.67 23.84
CA GLY A 149 4.98 -29.94 23.42
C GLY A 149 5.20 -28.46 23.09
N LYS A 150 6.39 -27.90 23.36
CA LYS A 150 6.72 -26.51 22.98
C LYS A 150 7.41 -26.45 21.62
N PRO A 151 7.26 -25.34 20.85
CA PRO A 151 8.07 -25.11 19.67
C PRO A 151 9.56 -25.12 20.01
N GLN A 152 10.36 -25.76 19.15
CA GLN A 152 11.81 -25.69 19.23
C GLN A 152 12.27 -24.24 19.07
N ARG A 153 13.51 -23.99 19.49
CA ARG A 153 14.14 -22.70 19.25
C ARG A 153 14.31 -22.48 17.75
N ILE A 154 13.88 -21.33 17.25
CA ILE A 154 14.10 -20.90 15.86
C ILE A 154 15.61 -20.94 15.55
N GLN A 155 15.99 -21.75 14.55
CA GLN A 155 17.39 -21.97 14.18
C GLN A 155 17.76 -21.22 12.90
N THR A 156 16.83 -21.14 11.94
CA THR A 156 17.11 -20.57 10.61
C THR A 156 16.42 -19.22 10.40
N LYS A 157 16.92 -18.44 9.44
CA LYS A 157 16.28 -17.19 9.01
C LYS A 157 14.92 -17.47 8.37
N VAL A 158 14.79 -18.56 7.60
CA VAL A 158 13.53 -18.92 6.94
C VAL A 158 12.45 -19.24 7.98
N GLN A 159 12.79 -19.97 9.04
CA GLN A 159 11.89 -20.19 10.18
C GLN A 159 11.47 -18.88 10.84
N GLN A 160 12.44 -18.00 11.12
CA GLN A 160 12.15 -16.70 11.72
C GLN A 160 11.19 -15.86 10.87
N LEU A 161 11.43 -15.79 9.56
CA LEU A 161 10.61 -15.02 8.63
C LEU A 161 9.25 -15.69 8.41
N GLY A 162 9.20 -17.03 8.41
CA GLY A 162 7.96 -17.81 8.37
C GLY A 162 7.06 -17.51 9.57
N SER A 163 7.64 -17.36 10.76
CA SER A 163 6.89 -17.06 11.99
C SER A 163 6.47 -15.59 12.15
N LEU A 164 6.84 -14.67 11.24
CA LEU A 164 6.54 -13.24 11.41
C LEU A 164 5.06 -12.88 11.23
N LEU A 165 4.36 -13.62 10.39
CA LEU A 165 2.95 -13.39 10.09
C LEU A 165 2.13 -14.62 10.51
N PRO A 166 0.84 -14.46 10.81
CA PRO A 166 -0.05 -15.56 11.11
C PRO A 166 -0.07 -16.63 9.99
N GLU A 167 -0.37 -17.87 10.36
CA GLU A 167 -0.56 -18.95 9.40
C GLU A 167 -1.84 -18.70 8.58
N ILE A 168 -1.84 -19.15 7.33
CA ILE A 168 -2.98 -19.06 6.41
C ILE A 168 -3.15 -20.43 5.73
N PRO A 169 -4.35 -20.74 5.17
CA PRO A 169 -4.46 -21.84 4.22
C PRO A 169 -3.48 -21.59 3.08
N ARG A 170 -2.58 -22.54 2.84
CA ARG A 170 -1.59 -22.43 1.76
C ARG A 170 -2.31 -22.35 0.42
N THR A 171 -1.70 -21.61 -0.50
CA THR A 171 -2.23 -21.50 -1.86
C THR A 171 -1.72 -22.66 -2.67
N GLU A 172 -2.60 -23.29 -3.44
CA GLU A 172 -2.23 -24.33 -4.41
C GLU A 172 -1.65 -23.66 -5.66
N LEU A 173 -0.53 -24.22 -6.14
CA LEU A 173 0.08 -23.81 -7.40
C LEU A 173 -0.74 -24.37 -8.57
N ILE A 174 -1.65 -23.55 -9.07
CA ILE A 174 -2.52 -23.89 -10.21
C ILE A 174 -2.00 -23.31 -11.52
N ALA A 175 -2.22 -24.04 -12.62
CA ALA A 175 -2.05 -23.50 -13.95
C ALA A 175 -3.10 -22.40 -14.20
N PRO A 176 -2.74 -21.28 -14.86
CA PRO A 176 -3.73 -20.29 -15.26
C PRO A 176 -4.82 -20.92 -16.14
N HIS A 177 -6.07 -20.82 -15.70
CA HIS A 177 -7.25 -21.24 -16.44
C HIS A 177 -8.06 -20.01 -16.89
N TYR A 178 -8.53 -20.03 -18.14
CA TYR A 178 -9.33 -18.97 -18.75
C TYR A 178 -10.55 -19.59 -19.42
N SER A 179 -11.71 -19.57 -18.75
CA SER A 179 -12.95 -20.02 -19.36
C SER A 179 -13.43 -19.01 -20.44
N PRO A 180 -14.19 -19.46 -21.45
CA PRO A 180 -14.82 -18.55 -22.41
C PRO A 180 -15.64 -17.48 -21.70
N GLY A 181 -15.39 -16.20 -22.00
CA GLY A 181 -16.09 -15.08 -21.37
C GLY A 181 -15.57 -14.68 -19.99
N CYS A 182 -14.50 -15.30 -19.46
CA CYS A 182 -13.96 -14.95 -18.13
C CYS A 182 -13.39 -13.52 -18.03
N ARG A 183 -13.20 -12.84 -19.17
CA ARG A 183 -12.77 -11.43 -19.27
C ARG A 183 -13.89 -10.49 -19.65
N THR A 184 -15.10 -11.00 -19.88
CA THR A 184 -16.26 -10.17 -20.14
C THR A 184 -16.66 -9.47 -18.85
N ASP A 185 -16.99 -8.19 -18.95
CA ASP A 185 -17.54 -7.43 -17.83
C ASP A 185 -18.88 -8.04 -17.39
N PRO A 186 -19.01 -8.57 -16.15
CA PRO A 186 -20.26 -9.16 -15.68
C PRO A 186 -21.44 -8.19 -15.66
N THR A 187 -21.16 -6.88 -15.63
CA THR A 187 -22.18 -5.82 -15.66
C THR A 187 -22.62 -5.44 -17.07
N LEU A 188 -21.83 -5.81 -18.09
CA LEU A 188 -21.98 -5.38 -19.48
C LEU A 188 -22.10 -3.85 -19.66
N GLY A 189 -21.60 -3.07 -18.69
CA GLY A 189 -21.75 -1.60 -18.68
C GLY A 189 -23.18 -1.10 -18.46
N ILE A 190 -24.13 -1.97 -18.09
CA ILE A 190 -25.53 -1.62 -17.85
C ILE A 190 -25.67 -0.92 -16.50
N ASP A 191 -26.51 0.11 -16.42
CA ASP A 191 -26.78 0.76 -15.15
C ASP A 191 -27.46 -0.20 -14.16
N LYS A 192 -27.12 -0.02 -12.89
CA LYS A 192 -27.56 -0.90 -11.80
C LYS A 192 -29.09 -1.10 -11.75
N LYS A 193 -29.88 -0.04 -11.96
CA LYS A 193 -31.35 -0.12 -11.84
C LYS A 193 -31.96 -0.93 -12.98
N THR A 194 -31.50 -0.67 -14.21
CA THR A 194 -31.92 -1.45 -15.38
C THR A 194 -31.51 -2.90 -15.24
N ALA A 195 -30.26 -3.15 -14.82
CA ALA A 195 -29.78 -4.50 -14.56
C ALA A 195 -30.62 -5.24 -13.50
N ALA A 196 -31.06 -4.55 -12.44
CA ALA A 196 -31.90 -5.15 -11.40
C ALA A 196 -33.29 -5.52 -11.93
N LYS A 197 -33.88 -4.68 -12.79
CA LYS A 197 -35.15 -4.98 -13.45
C LYS A 197 -35.01 -6.22 -14.35
N SER A 198 -34.01 -6.23 -15.23
CA SER A 198 -33.74 -7.37 -16.12
C SER A 198 -33.41 -8.64 -15.35
N PHE A 199 -32.71 -8.53 -14.21
CA PHE A 199 -32.43 -9.67 -13.34
C PHE A 199 -33.72 -10.24 -12.73
N LYS A 200 -34.63 -9.39 -12.23
CA LYS A 200 -35.92 -9.84 -11.68
C LYS A 200 -36.77 -10.53 -12.73
N GLU A 201 -36.83 -9.98 -13.94
CA GLU A 201 -37.52 -10.59 -15.09
C GLU A 201 -36.93 -11.97 -15.43
N TRP A 202 -35.60 -12.05 -15.54
CA TRP A 202 -34.90 -13.32 -15.76
C TRP A 202 -35.16 -14.34 -14.64
N TRP A 203 -35.09 -13.90 -13.38
CA TRP A 203 -35.26 -14.79 -12.22
C TRP A 203 -36.68 -15.36 -12.14
N ALA A 204 -37.69 -14.57 -12.51
CA ALA A 204 -39.09 -15.00 -12.59
C ALA A 204 -39.37 -15.97 -13.74
N GLN A 205 -38.53 -15.98 -14.79
CA GLN A 205 -38.68 -16.83 -15.98
C GLN A 205 -37.86 -18.13 -15.90
N LEU A 206 -37.10 -18.35 -14.82
CA LEU A 206 -36.32 -19.58 -14.67
C LEU A 206 -37.23 -20.82 -14.61
N PRO A 207 -36.78 -21.97 -15.15
CA PRO A 207 -37.49 -23.22 -15.00
C PRO A 207 -37.79 -23.51 -13.52
N PRO A 208 -38.97 -24.04 -13.15
CA PRO A 208 -39.35 -24.25 -11.75
C PRO A 208 -38.41 -25.16 -10.94
N LEU A 209 -37.61 -25.98 -11.64
CA LEU A 209 -36.67 -26.91 -11.04
C LEU A 209 -35.26 -26.32 -10.88
N ASP A 210 -34.96 -25.20 -11.54
CA ASP A 210 -33.68 -24.50 -11.39
C ASP A 210 -33.55 -23.95 -9.98
N VAL A 211 -32.32 -24.04 -9.44
CA VAL A 211 -31.99 -23.57 -8.10
C VAL A 211 -31.13 -22.33 -8.22
N THR A 212 -31.45 -21.29 -7.46
CA THR A 212 -30.64 -20.08 -7.40
C THR A 212 -30.04 -19.90 -6.00
N ILE A 213 -28.75 -19.63 -5.93
CA ILE A 213 -28.00 -19.41 -4.69
C ILE A 213 -27.54 -17.96 -4.68
N PHE A 214 -28.01 -17.19 -3.72
CA PHE A 214 -27.54 -15.83 -3.46
C PHE A 214 -26.56 -15.84 -2.30
N SER A 215 -25.50 -15.06 -2.40
CA SER A 215 -24.50 -14.92 -1.33
C SER A 215 -24.02 -13.49 -1.24
N ASP A 216 -23.70 -13.06 -0.02
CA ASP A 216 -23.16 -11.74 0.25
C ASP A 216 -22.17 -11.79 1.44
N GLY A 217 -21.27 -10.82 1.50
CA GLY A 217 -20.28 -10.64 2.55
C GLY A 217 -20.43 -9.28 3.24
N SER A 218 -20.20 -9.24 4.55
CA SER A 218 -20.21 -8.01 5.34
C SER A 218 -18.86 -7.82 6.05
N GLU A 219 -18.38 -6.58 6.05
CA GLU A 219 -17.22 -6.15 6.83
C GLU A 219 -17.64 -4.98 7.73
N GLN A 220 -17.64 -5.20 9.03
CA GLN A 220 -18.08 -4.21 10.02
C GLN A 220 -17.04 -4.02 11.12
N TYR A 221 -17.11 -2.88 11.80
CA TYR A 221 -16.32 -2.59 13.01
C TYR A 221 -17.27 -2.33 14.16
N THR A 222 -17.02 -2.96 15.31
CA THR A 222 -17.77 -2.65 16.53
C THR A 222 -17.42 -1.25 17.03
N LYS A 223 -18.19 -0.73 18.00
CA LYS A 223 -17.89 0.56 18.65
C LYS A 223 -16.51 0.54 19.34
N GLU A 224 -16.09 -0.64 19.79
CA GLU A 224 -14.80 -0.91 20.42
C GLU A 224 -13.66 -1.08 19.39
N GLY A 225 -13.97 -1.03 18.09
CA GLY A 225 -13.00 -1.13 17.00
C GLY A 225 -12.65 -2.56 16.57
N GLU A 226 -13.41 -3.56 17.04
CA GLU A 226 -13.20 -4.96 16.62
C GLU A 226 -13.74 -5.19 15.22
N LYS A 227 -12.91 -5.74 14.34
CA LYS A 227 -13.30 -6.06 12.96
C LYS A 227 -14.08 -7.38 12.93
N ARG A 228 -15.27 -7.36 12.31
CA ARG A 228 -16.11 -8.53 12.05
C ARG A 228 -16.24 -8.72 10.54
N VAL A 229 -16.02 -9.95 10.08
CA VAL A 229 -16.11 -10.32 8.66
C VAL A 229 -17.00 -11.55 8.58
N THR A 230 -18.13 -11.42 7.89
CA THR A 230 -19.21 -12.41 7.92
C THR A 230 -19.78 -12.61 6.53
N TYR A 231 -20.43 -13.75 6.32
CA TYR A 231 -21.14 -14.05 5.08
C TYR A 231 -22.56 -14.51 5.37
N GLY A 232 -23.42 -14.33 4.39
CA GLY A 232 -24.77 -14.89 4.33
C GLY A 232 -25.01 -15.54 2.98
N TYR A 233 -25.85 -16.58 2.95
CA TYR A 233 -26.35 -17.15 1.71
C TYR A 233 -27.80 -17.59 1.84
N ALA A 234 -28.51 -17.60 0.71
CA ALA A 234 -29.88 -18.06 0.61
C ALA A 234 -30.09 -18.84 -0.69
N VAL A 235 -30.79 -19.97 -0.58
CA VAL A 235 -31.08 -20.90 -1.67
C VAL A 235 -32.56 -20.84 -1.97
N TYR A 236 -32.90 -20.63 -3.23
CA TYR A 236 -34.26 -20.50 -3.74
C TYR A 236 -34.53 -21.49 -4.86
N GLN A 237 -35.77 -21.93 -4.98
CA GLN A 237 -36.29 -22.68 -6.12
C GLN A 237 -37.74 -22.24 -6.35
N ASN A 238 -38.11 -21.98 -7.60
CA ASN A 238 -39.46 -21.53 -7.98
C ASN A 238 -39.98 -20.36 -7.11
N GLY A 239 -39.14 -19.33 -6.89
CA GLY A 239 -39.46 -18.16 -6.08
C GLY A 239 -39.59 -18.40 -4.57
N ARG A 240 -39.45 -19.63 -4.08
CA ARG A 240 -39.51 -19.96 -2.65
C ARG A 240 -38.11 -20.15 -2.07
N GLN A 241 -37.84 -19.50 -0.94
CA GLN A 241 -36.63 -19.77 -0.16
C GLN A 241 -36.70 -21.20 0.40
N LEU A 242 -35.78 -22.04 -0.01
CA LEU A 242 -35.64 -23.40 0.49
C LEU A 242 -34.81 -23.41 1.77
N GLN A 243 -33.68 -22.71 1.75
CA GLN A 243 -32.68 -22.76 2.81
C GLN A 243 -31.89 -21.46 2.88
N SER A 244 -31.24 -21.25 4.01
CA SER A 244 -30.29 -20.17 4.19
C SER A 244 -29.23 -20.55 5.23
N GLY A 245 -28.15 -19.80 5.24
CA GLY A 245 -27.10 -19.93 6.24
C GLY A 245 -26.28 -18.67 6.34
N ARG A 246 -25.50 -18.59 7.41
CA ARG A 246 -24.59 -17.48 7.69
C ARG A 246 -23.41 -17.97 8.51
N GLY A 247 -22.34 -17.22 8.53
CA GLY A 247 -21.18 -17.55 9.33
C GLY A 247 -20.12 -16.47 9.32
N SER A 248 -19.18 -16.62 10.26
CA SER A 248 -18.08 -15.69 10.42
C SER A 248 -16.79 -16.22 9.77
N LEU A 249 -15.91 -15.30 9.38
CA LEU A 249 -14.52 -15.55 9.01
C LEU A 249 -13.59 -15.04 10.11
N HIS A 250 -12.31 -15.43 10.03
CA HIS A 250 -11.27 -14.85 10.86
C HIS A 250 -11.24 -13.31 10.73
N PRO A 251 -11.14 -12.54 11.83
CA PRO A 251 -11.22 -11.07 11.84
C PRO A 251 -10.22 -10.34 10.93
N THR A 252 -9.12 -10.98 10.53
CA THR A 252 -8.15 -10.37 9.62
C THR A 252 -8.58 -10.39 8.16
N SER A 253 -9.60 -11.17 7.80
CA SER A 253 -10.11 -11.32 6.43
C SER A 253 -10.72 -10.01 5.92
N HIS A 254 -11.14 -9.96 4.66
CA HIS A 254 -11.86 -8.80 4.09
C HIS A 254 -13.17 -9.24 3.45
N VAL A 255 -14.07 -8.29 3.16
CA VAL A 255 -15.39 -8.57 2.54
C VAL A 255 -15.30 -9.49 1.32
N PHE A 256 -14.31 -9.28 0.44
CA PHE A 256 -14.04 -10.15 -0.71
C PHE A 256 -13.85 -11.63 -0.34
N ASP A 257 -13.16 -11.90 0.78
CA ASP A 257 -12.97 -13.26 1.26
C ASP A 257 -14.30 -13.86 1.76
N ALA A 258 -15.16 -13.04 2.37
CA ALA A 258 -16.46 -13.47 2.86
C ALA A 258 -17.44 -13.76 1.72
N GLU A 259 -17.48 -12.92 0.69
CA GLU A 259 -18.34 -13.11 -0.48
C GLU A 259 -18.11 -14.48 -1.13
N VAL A 260 -16.86 -14.83 -1.44
CA VAL A 260 -16.55 -16.14 -2.05
C VAL A 260 -16.78 -17.31 -1.09
N VAL A 261 -16.50 -17.13 0.21
CA VAL A 261 -16.78 -18.17 1.21
C VAL A 261 -18.29 -18.38 1.34
N GLY A 262 -19.11 -17.33 1.34
CA GLY A 262 -20.56 -17.41 1.32
C GLY A 262 -21.08 -18.13 0.09
N ALA A 263 -20.57 -17.77 -1.09
CA ALA A 263 -20.90 -18.42 -2.35
C ALA A 263 -20.60 -19.93 -2.32
N TRP A 264 -19.40 -20.31 -1.87
CA TRP A 264 -19.03 -21.72 -1.70
C TRP A 264 -19.90 -22.43 -0.67
N ARG A 265 -20.22 -21.81 0.47
CA ARG A 265 -21.04 -22.43 1.51
C ARG A 265 -22.47 -22.68 1.05
N GLY A 266 -23.05 -21.75 0.30
CA GLY A 266 -24.33 -21.94 -0.37
C GLY A 266 -24.27 -23.12 -1.36
N LEU A 267 -23.29 -23.11 -2.27
CA LEU A 267 -23.12 -24.19 -3.25
C LEU A 267 -22.90 -25.55 -2.58
N GLN A 268 -21.99 -25.62 -1.61
CA GLN A 268 -21.70 -26.82 -0.83
C GLN A 268 -22.95 -27.40 -0.17
N HIS A 269 -23.82 -26.54 0.37
CA HIS A 269 -25.06 -26.99 1.01
C HIS A 269 -26.05 -27.53 -0.03
N THR A 270 -26.17 -26.87 -1.18
CA THR A 270 -27.06 -27.29 -2.27
C THR A 270 -26.62 -28.62 -2.89
N ILE A 271 -25.35 -28.79 -3.24
CA ILE A 271 -24.85 -30.04 -3.89
C ILE A 271 -24.84 -31.24 -2.95
N ARG A 272 -24.85 -31.02 -1.63
CA ARG A 272 -24.97 -32.11 -0.63
C ARG A 272 -26.37 -32.67 -0.49
N GLN A 273 -27.37 -32.01 -1.09
CA GLN A 273 -28.75 -32.48 -1.07
C GLN A 273 -29.06 -33.25 -2.35
N PRO A 274 -29.36 -34.56 -2.28
CA PRO A 274 -29.64 -35.37 -3.47
C PRO A 274 -30.78 -34.82 -4.34
N ALA A 275 -31.78 -34.17 -3.73
CA ALA A 275 -32.91 -33.57 -4.44
C ALA A 275 -32.53 -32.34 -5.30
N LEU A 276 -31.45 -31.64 -4.93
CA LEU A 276 -31.01 -30.40 -5.57
C LEU A 276 -29.72 -30.57 -6.39
N SER A 277 -28.88 -31.55 -6.08
CA SER A 277 -27.57 -31.73 -6.70
C SER A 277 -27.62 -32.05 -8.20
N THR A 278 -28.71 -32.64 -8.67
CA THR A 278 -28.93 -32.98 -10.09
C THR A 278 -29.62 -31.86 -10.88
N ARG A 279 -29.93 -30.73 -10.23
CA ARG A 279 -30.60 -29.59 -10.86
C ARG A 279 -29.58 -28.64 -11.47
N ARG A 280 -30.06 -27.81 -12.41
CA ARG A 280 -29.35 -26.62 -12.84
C ARG A 280 -29.26 -25.63 -11.68
N ILE A 281 -28.05 -25.19 -11.35
CA ILE A 281 -27.75 -24.29 -10.24
C ILE A 281 -27.21 -22.97 -10.78
N TRP A 282 -27.82 -21.86 -10.37
CA TRP A 282 -27.34 -20.50 -10.64
C TRP A 282 -26.76 -19.88 -9.38
N MET A 283 -25.47 -19.58 -9.39
CA MET A 283 -24.81 -18.79 -8.36
C MET A 283 -24.95 -17.31 -8.69
N CYS A 284 -25.78 -16.61 -7.92
CA CYS A 284 -26.08 -15.20 -8.03
C CYS A 284 -25.16 -14.42 -7.08
N VAL A 285 -24.17 -13.73 -7.65
CA VAL A 285 -23.12 -12.99 -6.89
C VAL A 285 -23.15 -11.53 -7.33
N ASP A 286 -23.00 -10.60 -6.40
CA ASP A 286 -23.03 -9.16 -6.69
C ASP A 286 -21.65 -8.52 -6.90
N SER A 287 -20.61 -9.19 -6.45
CA SER A 287 -19.21 -8.81 -6.63
C SER A 287 -18.62 -9.30 -7.96
N THR A 288 -18.35 -8.34 -8.85
CA THR A 288 -17.68 -8.60 -10.13
C THR A 288 -16.31 -9.23 -9.96
N SER A 289 -15.58 -8.85 -8.90
CA SER A 289 -14.27 -9.41 -8.60
C SER A 289 -14.30 -10.88 -8.20
N VAL A 290 -15.35 -11.32 -7.49
CA VAL A 290 -15.57 -12.73 -7.16
C VAL A 290 -15.99 -13.50 -8.41
N ILE A 291 -16.87 -12.93 -9.24
CA ILE A 291 -17.27 -13.53 -10.52
C ILE A 291 -16.06 -13.78 -11.42
N TRP A 292 -15.14 -12.82 -11.55
CA TRP A 292 -13.90 -13.03 -12.32
C TRP A 292 -13.03 -14.14 -11.74
N GLY A 293 -12.96 -14.27 -10.41
CA GLY A 293 -12.23 -15.36 -9.77
C GLY A 293 -12.89 -16.73 -9.98
N LEU A 294 -14.22 -16.78 -9.98
CA LEU A 294 -14.99 -18.00 -10.22
C LEU A 294 -14.96 -18.41 -11.71
N GLY A 295 -14.99 -17.45 -12.64
CA GLY A 295 -14.90 -17.73 -14.07
C GLY A 295 -13.47 -17.88 -14.61
N GLY A 296 -12.45 -17.49 -13.84
CA GLY A 296 -11.06 -17.47 -14.31
C GLY A 296 -10.08 -18.13 -13.34
N VAL A 297 -8.90 -17.53 -13.23
CA VAL A 297 -7.86 -18.01 -12.32
C VAL A 297 -8.26 -17.68 -10.88
N ALA A 298 -8.32 -18.72 -10.03
CA ALA A 298 -8.62 -18.58 -8.61
C ALA A 298 -7.66 -17.57 -7.93
N PRO A 299 -8.18 -16.48 -7.34
CA PRO A 299 -7.39 -15.55 -6.55
C PRO A 299 -6.69 -16.24 -5.39
N SER A 300 -5.46 -15.82 -5.07
CA SER A 300 -4.66 -16.42 -3.99
C SER A 300 -5.22 -16.19 -2.57
N THR A 301 -6.22 -15.33 -2.39
CA THR A 301 -6.88 -15.12 -1.09
C THR A 301 -8.19 -15.88 -1.05
N SER A 302 -8.44 -16.62 0.04
CA SER A 302 -9.52 -17.62 0.10
C SER A 302 -9.55 -18.56 -1.11
N GLN A 303 -8.39 -18.86 -1.70
CA GLN A 303 -8.26 -19.64 -2.94
C GLN A 303 -8.96 -21.01 -2.83
N TRP A 304 -8.91 -21.62 -1.65
CA TRP A 304 -9.58 -22.88 -1.38
C TRP A 304 -11.09 -22.84 -1.65
N ALA A 305 -11.75 -21.69 -1.47
CA ALA A 305 -13.19 -21.54 -1.74
C ALA A 305 -13.44 -21.44 -3.25
N PHE A 306 -12.60 -20.71 -3.97
CA PHE A 306 -12.64 -20.66 -5.44
C PHE A 306 -12.41 -22.04 -6.05
N LEU A 307 -11.37 -22.76 -5.63
CA LEU A 307 -11.07 -24.10 -6.15
C LEU A 307 -12.18 -25.11 -5.83
N ALA A 308 -12.80 -24.98 -4.66
CA ALA A 308 -13.93 -25.83 -4.31
C ALA A 308 -15.16 -25.53 -5.19
N CYS A 309 -15.43 -24.25 -5.51
CA CYS A 309 -16.44 -23.89 -6.50
C CYS A 309 -16.08 -24.43 -7.89
N HIS A 310 -14.83 -24.31 -8.33
CA HIS A 310 -14.37 -24.83 -9.62
C HIS A 310 -14.58 -26.34 -9.75
N GLY A 311 -14.16 -27.12 -8.75
CA GLY A 311 -14.38 -28.58 -8.76
C GLY A 311 -15.87 -28.96 -8.72
N ALA A 312 -16.71 -28.16 -8.07
CA ALA A 312 -18.16 -28.37 -8.12
C ALA A 312 -18.75 -28.04 -9.51
N MET A 313 -18.27 -26.98 -10.17
CA MET A 313 -18.68 -26.60 -11.53
C MET A 313 -18.25 -27.61 -12.60
N GLU A 314 -17.19 -28.38 -12.35
CA GLU A 314 -16.76 -29.46 -13.26
C GLU A 314 -17.67 -30.69 -13.19
N THR A 315 -18.38 -30.88 -12.08
CA THR A 315 -19.15 -32.11 -11.78
C THR A 315 -20.65 -31.90 -11.72
N HIS A 316 -21.11 -30.66 -11.59
CA HIS A 316 -22.51 -30.28 -11.46
C HIS A 316 -22.86 -29.17 -12.45
N ASP A 317 -24.14 -29.07 -12.80
CA ASP A 317 -24.64 -28.09 -13.76
C ASP A 317 -24.77 -26.69 -13.14
N VAL A 318 -23.62 -26.05 -12.87
CA VAL A 318 -23.51 -24.78 -12.15
C VAL A 318 -23.17 -23.65 -13.12
N SER A 319 -23.84 -22.52 -12.98
CA SER A 319 -23.51 -21.30 -13.72
C SER A 319 -23.57 -20.07 -12.85
N ILE A 320 -22.79 -19.06 -13.23
CA ILE A 320 -22.64 -17.83 -12.45
C ILE A 320 -23.44 -16.72 -13.12
N LYS A 321 -24.22 -15.99 -12.34
CA LYS A 321 -24.98 -14.83 -12.79
C LYS A 321 -24.64 -13.65 -11.89
N TRP A 322 -24.35 -12.50 -12.48
CA TRP A 322 -24.23 -11.27 -11.71
C TRP A 322 -25.60 -10.79 -11.23
N ALA A 323 -25.73 -10.55 -9.92
CA ALA A 323 -26.92 -10.03 -9.28
C ALA A 323 -26.64 -8.62 -8.73
N PRO A 324 -27.31 -7.56 -9.21
CA PRO A 324 -27.07 -6.21 -8.70
C PRO A 324 -27.39 -6.07 -7.19
N GLY A 325 -26.39 -5.72 -6.38
CA GLY A 325 -26.58 -5.51 -4.94
C GLY A 325 -27.37 -4.25 -4.57
N HIS A 326 -28.10 -4.30 -3.45
CA HIS A 326 -28.91 -3.23 -2.84
C HIS A 326 -30.00 -2.62 -3.72
N LEU A 327 -30.70 -3.44 -4.51
CA LEU A 327 -31.76 -3.00 -5.44
C LEU A 327 -33.05 -3.79 -5.28
N GLY A 328 -33.27 -4.36 -4.09
CA GLY A 328 -34.49 -5.05 -3.75
C GLY A 328 -34.68 -6.36 -4.51
N ILE A 329 -33.58 -7.05 -4.86
CA ILE A 329 -33.63 -8.44 -5.33
C ILE A 329 -33.69 -9.31 -4.08
N GLU A 330 -34.84 -9.94 -3.85
CA GLU A 330 -35.14 -10.63 -2.58
C GLU A 330 -34.00 -11.56 -2.12
N GLY A 331 -33.48 -12.39 -3.03
CA GLY A 331 -32.38 -13.30 -2.71
C GLY A 331 -31.10 -12.60 -2.24
N ASN A 332 -30.72 -11.49 -2.89
CA ASN A 332 -29.55 -10.70 -2.50
C ASN A 332 -29.77 -9.98 -1.18
N GLU A 333 -30.93 -9.33 -1.00
CA GLU A 333 -31.29 -8.66 0.26
C GLU A 333 -31.36 -9.66 1.43
N THR A 334 -31.75 -10.92 1.17
CA THR A 334 -31.71 -11.99 2.16
C THR A 334 -30.28 -12.36 2.53
N ALA A 335 -29.38 -12.51 1.57
CA ALA A 335 -27.98 -12.81 1.83
C ALA A 335 -27.29 -11.68 2.62
N ASP A 336 -27.48 -10.41 2.22
CA ASP A 336 -26.97 -9.22 2.92
C ASP A 336 -27.47 -9.17 4.37
N ARG A 337 -28.79 -9.30 4.56
CA ARG A 337 -29.41 -9.33 5.89
C ARG A 337 -28.83 -10.43 6.76
N LEU A 338 -28.59 -11.62 6.21
CA LEU A 338 -28.01 -12.74 6.95
C LEU A 338 -26.55 -12.44 7.35
N ALA A 339 -25.75 -11.88 6.45
CA ALA A 339 -24.38 -11.46 6.75
C ALA A 339 -24.35 -10.38 7.85
N ASN A 340 -25.26 -9.42 7.80
CA ASN A 340 -25.38 -8.34 8.77
C ASN A 340 -25.89 -8.83 10.14
N GLN A 341 -26.82 -9.79 10.17
CA GLN A 341 -27.25 -10.43 11.43
C GLN A 341 -26.12 -11.22 12.08
N GLU A 342 -25.31 -11.94 11.27
CA GLU A 342 -24.13 -12.62 11.77
C GLU A 342 -23.10 -11.63 12.34
N ALA A 343 -22.94 -10.46 11.71
CA ALA A 343 -22.05 -9.43 12.23
C ALA A 343 -22.51 -8.87 13.57
N GLN A 344 -23.80 -8.90 13.90
CA GLN A 344 -24.32 -8.50 15.22
C GLN A 344 -23.99 -9.54 16.29
N HIS A 345 -24.18 -10.83 15.95
CA HIS A 345 -23.96 -11.97 16.85
C HIS A 345 -23.03 -13.02 16.19
N PRO A 346 -21.72 -12.77 16.13
CA PRO A 346 -20.80 -13.60 15.36
C PRO A 346 -20.61 -14.98 16.01
N SER A 347 -20.80 -16.02 15.23
CA SER A 347 -20.43 -17.38 15.59
C SER A 347 -18.91 -17.59 15.50
N PRO A 348 -18.32 -18.52 16.28
CA PRO A 348 -16.92 -18.89 16.10
C PRO A 348 -16.67 -19.46 14.70
N PRO A 349 -15.75 -18.88 13.91
CA PRO A 349 -15.47 -19.38 12.58
C PRO A 349 -14.84 -20.78 12.66
N THR A 350 -15.06 -21.62 11.64
CA THR A 350 -14.58 -23.01 11.61
C THR A 350 -13.75 -23.34 10.37
N GLY A 351 -12.88 -24.35 10.48
CA GLY A 351 -12.06 -24.86 9.38
C GLY A 351 -11.18 -23.79 8.72
N LYS A 352 -11.09 -23.80 7.39
CA LYS A 352 -10.29 -22.82 6.62
C LYS A 352 -10.81 -21.37 6.72
N ALA A 353 -12.06 -21.15 7.18
CA ALA A 353 -12.60 -19.81 7.42
C ALA A 353 -12.15 -19.24 8.78
N ALA A 354 -11.74 -20.10 9.72
CA ALA A 354 -11.25 -19.70 11.05
C ALA A 354 -9.82 -19.16 11.06
N VAL A 355 -9.11 -19.29 9.95
CA VAL A 355 -7.72 -18.89 9.82
C VAL A 355 -7.59 -17.62 8.99
N PRO A 356 -6.57 -16.78 9.25
CA PRO A 356 -6.30 -15.59 8.46
C PRO A 356 -6.20 -15.87 6.95
N THR A 357 -6.63 -14.90 6.14
CA THR A 357 -6.50 -14.94 4.68
C THR A 357 -5.22 -14.25 4.21
N LEU A 358 -4.81 -14.53 2.96
CA LEU A 358 -3.64 -13.88 2.37
C LEU A 358 -3.80 -12.36 2.28
N SER A 359 -4.97 -11.87 1.88
CA SER A 359 -5.32 -10.45 1.87
C SER A 359 -5.22 -9.85 3.28
N GLY A 360 -5.65 -10.61 4.29
CA GLY A 360 -5.57 -10.26 5.71
C GLY A 360 -4.15 -10.06 6.21
N ILE A 361 -3.28 -11.05 6.02
CA ILE A 361 -1.88 -10.93 6.47
C ILE A 361 -1.11 -9.86 5.68
N LYS A 362 -1.45 -9.62 4.40
CA LYS A 362 -0.91 -8.48 3.63
C LYS A 362 -1.34 -7.14 4.23
N SER A 363 -2.57 -7.03 4.74
CA SER A 363 -3.05 -5.85 5.46
C SER A 363 -2.33 -5.65 6.79
N VAL A 364 -2.10 -6.72 7.56
CA VAL A 364 -1.28 -6.68 8.78
C VAL A 364 0.14 -6.21 8.47
N ALA A 365 0.80 -6.80 7.46
CA ALA A 365 2.13 -6.40 7.01
C ALA A 365 2.19 -4.92 6.59
N ARG A 366 1.17 -4.41 5.90
CA ARG A 366 1.06 -2.99 5.54
C ARG A 366 0.93 -2.09 6.78
N LYS A 367 0.15 -2.49 7.79
CA LYS A 367 0.03 -1.75 9.07
C LYS A 367 1.38 -1.68 9.78
N VAL A 368 2.08 -2.81 9.92
CA VAL A 368 3.43 -2.86 10.51
C VAL A 368 4.40 -1.96 9.74
N LEU A 369 4.39 -2.01 8.41
CA LEU A 369 5.26 -1.16 7.59
C LEU A 369 4.97 0.33 7.79
N ARG A 370 3.69 0.73 7.90
CA ARG A 370 3.32 2.12 8.20
C ARG A 370 3.86 2.57 9.56
N SER A 371 3.74 1.74 10.60
CA SER A 371 4.32 2.05 11.91
C SER A 371 5.84 2.20 11.85
N ILE A 372 6.54 1.34 11.10
CA ILE A 372 7.99 1.45 10.87
C ILE A 372 8.35 2.77 10.16
N GLN A 373 7.57 3.16 9.15
CA GLN A 373 7.74 4.42 8.44
C GLN A 373 7.56 5.62 9.38
N GLN A 374 6.52 5.61 10.22
CA GLN A 374 6.24 6.66 11.19
C GLN A 374 7.35 6.77 12.25
N ILE A 375 7.80 5.64 12.83
CA ILE A 375 8.89 5.62 13.81
C ILE A 375 10.18 6.17 13.20
N TRP A 376 10.52 5.71 11.99
CA TRP A 376 11.71 6.20 11.29
C TRP A 376 11.61 7.70 11.03
N TRP A 377 10.45 8.19 10.59
CA TRP A 377 10.25 9.60 10.30
C TRP A 377 10.29 10.46 11.56
N ALA A 378 9.66 10.02 12.65
CA ALA A 378 9.68 10.71 13.93
C ALA A 378 11.13 10.90 14.43
N ASP A 379 11.96 9.84 14.40
CA ASP A 379 13.38 9.93 14.75
C ASP A 379 14.13 10.94 13.87
N LYS A 380 13.98 10.85 12.54
CA LYS A 380 14.73 11.72 11.61
C LYS A 380 14.27 13.17 11.63
N LYS A 381 12.96 13.41 11.81
CA LYS A 381 12.36 14.75 11.85
C LYS A 381 12.95 15.59 12.98
N THR A 382 13.31 14.99 14.13
CA THR A 382 13.93 15.72 15.26
C THR A 382 15.19 16.50 14.88
N LYS A 383 15.99 15.96 13.94
CA LYS A 383 17.29 16.50 13.51
C LYS A 383 17.18 17.52 12.39
N LEU A 384 15.97 17.83 11.93
CA LEU A 384 15.72 18.79 10.86
C LEU A 384 15.53 20.21 11.40
N SER A 385 15.70 21.21 10.51
CA SER A 385 15.52 22.62 10.86
C SER A 385 14.10 22.90 11.34
N ARG A 386 13.93 23.96 12.16
CA ARG A 386 12.62 24.39 12.63
C ARG A 386 11.67 24.70 11.46
N TRP A 387 12.19 25.34 10.41
CA TRP A 387 11.46 25.65 9.18
C TRP A 387 10.97 24.40 8.44
N TYR A 388 11.83 23.40 8.24
CA TYR A 388 11.38 22.17 7.57
C TYR A 388 10.27 21.47 8.38
N LYS A 389 10.38 21.51 9.71
CA LYS A 389 9.38 20.92 10.61
C LYS A 389 8.03 21.63 10.58
N SER A 390 7.99 22.94 10.29
CA SER A 390 6.72 23.70 10.25
C SER A 390 5.84 23.36 9.06
N GLY A 391 6.36 22.68 8.03
CA GLY A 391 5.54 22.18 6.92
C GLY A 391 4.73 20.93 7.23
N GLU A 392 4.77 20.39 8.46
CA GLU A 392 4.02 19.21 8.93
C GLU A 392 4.03 18.01 7.98
N LEU A 393 5.17 17.85 7.32
CA LEU A 393 5.31 16.92 6.22
C LEU A 393 5.30 15.46 6.68
N ASP A 394 4.54 14.62 5.99
CA ASP A 394 4.55 13.17 6.17
C ASP A 394 5.59 12.46 5.31
N TYR A 395 6.01 11.28 5.78
CA TYR A 395 6.88 10.36 5.07
C TYR A 395 6.11 9.16 4.53
N ALA A 396 5.68 9.25 3.27
CA ALA A 396 4.87 8.25 2.60
C ALA A 396 5.50 7.81 1.27
N PRO A 397 6.56 6.98 1.29
CA PRO A 397 7.38 6.68 0.11
C PRO A 397 6.64 5.92 -1.02
N ARG A 398 5.40 5.45 -0.81
CA ARG A 398 4.60 4.79 -1.86
C ARG A 398 3.88 5.76 -2.77
N ARG A 399 3.28 6.83 -2.23
CA ARG A 399 2.44 7.75 -3.02
C ARG A 399 3.25 8.70 -3.90
N GLY A 400 4.48 9.03 -3.49
CA GLY A 400 5.29 10.03 -4.19
C GLY A 400 4.75 11.45 -3.92
N PRO A 401 5.61 12.44 -3.64
CA PRO A 401 5.15 13.81 -3.46
C PRO A 401 4.70 14.42 -4.80
N GLY A 402 3.57 15.13 -4.80
CA GLY A 402 2.99 15.74 -6.01
C GLY A 402 3.86 16.86 -6.58
N GLU A 403 4.66 17.52 -5.74
CA GLU A 403 5.63 18.54 -6.17
C GLU A 403 6.68 18.01 -7.16
N LEU A 404 6.85 16.69 -7.30
CA LEU A 404 7.80 16.11 -8.25
C LEU A 404 7.41 16.30 -9.72
N ASP A 405 6.16 16.70 -9.99
CA ASP A 405 5.67 17.04 -11.32
C ASP A 405 5.92 18.50 -11.72
N LEU A 406 6.37 19.35 -10.77
CA LEU A 406 6.80 20.71 -11.08
C LEU A 406 7.95 20.72 -12.09
N PRO A 407 8.02 21.74 -12.97
CA PRO A 407 9.18 21.94 -13.81
C PRO A 407 10.45 22.00 -12.97
N ARG A 408 11.50 21.34 -13.43
CA ARG A 408 12.69 21.07 -12.61
C ARG A 408 13.34 22.32 -12.02
N ALA A 409 13.37 23.42 -12.79
CA ALA A 409 13.87 24.70 -12.32
C ALA A 409 13.02 25.28 -11.18
N VAL A 410 11.68 25.18 -11.27
CA VAL A 410 10.75 25.59 -10.21
C VAL A 410 10.92 24.70 -8.98
N LEU A 411 10.97 23.38 -9.18
CA LEU A 411 11.21 22.40 -8.12
C LEU A 411 12.52 22.66 -7.37
N ALA A 412 13.59 23.07 -8.07
CA ALA A 412 14.86 23.42 -7.45
C ALA A 412 14.71 24.57 -6.45
N ARG A 413 13.95 25.60 -6.79
CA ARG A 413 13.69 26.76 -5.92
C ARG A 413 12.77 26.40 -4.77
N PHE A 414 11.72 25.66 -5.06
CA PHE A 414 10.78 25.13 -4.08
C PHE A 414 11.49 24.31 -2.99
N LEU A 415 12.33 23.33 -3.38
CA LEU A 415 13.10 22.52 -2.43
C LEU A 415 14.20 23.31 -1.72
N SER A 416 14.78 24.32 -2.38
CA SER A 416 15.75 25.22 -1.74
C SER A 416 15.11 26.00 -0.61
N ILE A 417 13.90 26.55 -0.81
CA ILE A 417 13.13 27.23 0.25
C ILE A 417 12.76 26.23 1.34
N ARG A 418 12.16 25.08 0.99
CA ARG A 418 11.69 24.09 1.97
C ARG A 418 12.81 23.58 2.88
N SER A 419 13.97 23.28 2.31
CA SER A 419 15.13 22.84 3.09
C SER A 419 15.90 24.00 3.73
N MET A 420 15.70 25.23 3.24
CA MET A 420 16.58 26.40 3.41
C MET A 420 17.99 26.23 2.81
N HIS A 421 18.30 25.10 2.16
CA HIS A 421 19.59 24.93 1.48
C HIS A 421 19.46 25.45 0.04
N GLY A 422 19.99 26.64 -0.19
CA GLY A 422 19.72 27.40 -1.40
C GLY A 422 20.74 28.49 -1.67
N ASP A 423 20.49 29.23 -2.74
CA ASP A 423 21.17 30.49 -3.04
C ASP A 423 20.65 31.60 -2.10
N PHE A 424 21.08 31.53 -0.84
CA PHE A 424 20.71 32.46 0.22
C PHE A 424 21.96 33.02 0.89
N ALA A 425 21.91 34.29 1.30
CA ALA A 425 23.04 34.99 1.89
C ALA A 425 23.63 34.23 3.09
N TRP A 426 22.77 33.76 4.00
CA TRP A 426 23.18 32.99 5.18
C TRP A 426 23.90 31.69 4.80
N TYR A 427 23.45 31.01 3.74
CA TYR A 427 23.99 29.72 3.32
C TYR A 427 25.42 29.91 2.78
N HIS A 428 25.60 30.89 1.90
CA HIS A 428 26.92 31.22 1.35
C HIS A 428 27.90 31.71 2.42
N ARG A 429 27.45 32.52 3.39
CA ARG A 429 28.26 32.93 4.55
C ARG A 429 28.69 31.72 5.39
N LYS A 430 27.78 30.79 5.69
CA LYS A 430 28.07 29.59 6.49
C LYS A 430 29.13 28.69 5.85
N PHE A 431 29.14 28.59 4.52
CA PHE A 431 30.07 27.73 3.78
C PHE A 431 31.23 28.47 3.13
N ASN A 432 31.40 29.77 3.43
CA ASN A 432 32.48 30.63 2.96
C ASN A 432 32.64 30.65 1.42
N HIS A 433 31.53 30.85 0.71
CA HIS A 433 31.53 31.01 -0.74
C HIS A 433 31.81 32.47 -1.13
N ASN A 434 33.06 32.79 -1.49
CA ASN A 434 33.52 34.17 -1.75
C ASN A 434 32.99 34.77 -3.06
N ASP A 435 32.61 33.94 -4.02
CA ASP A 435 32.16 34.31 -5.37
C ASP A 435 30.63 34.46 -5.48
N ALA A 436 29.90 34.20 -4.39
CA ALA A 436 28.45 34.16 -4.42
C ALA A 436 27.81 35.55 -4.30
N ASN A 437 26.87 35.87 -5.20
CA ASN A 437 26.06 37.07 -5.06
C ASN A 437 25.02 36.90 -3.93
N LEU A 438 25.28 37.55 -2.80
CA LEU A 438 24.45 37.46 -1.60
C LEU A 438 23.17 38.30 -1.69
N THR A 439 23.09 39.24 -2.65
CA THR A 439 22.03 40.25 -2.71
C THR A 439 21.13 40.07 -3.92
N CYS A 440 19.87 40.45 -3.75
CA CYS A 440 18.90 40.60 -4.84
C CYS A 440 19.17 41.90 -5.60
N SER A 441 18.68 42.03 -6.84
CA SER A 441 18.75 43.30 -7.59
C SER A 441 17.99 44.47 -6.95
N CYS A 442 17.26 44.23 -5.85
CA CYS A 442 16.67 45.26 -5.01
C CYS A 442 17.62 45.80 -3.92
N GLY A 443 18.81 45.21 -3.77
CA GLY A 443 19.85 45.59 -2.81
C GLY A 443 19.77 44.87 -1.45
N ARG A 444 18.77 44.01 -1.22
CA ARG A 444 18.64 43.25 0.04
C ARG A 444 19.25 41.86 -0.05
N ASP A 445 19.67 41.31 1.08
CA ASP A 445 20.13 39.92 1.21
C ASP A 445 19.08 38.93 0.68
N LYS A 446 19.55 37.90 -0.04
CA LYS A 446 18.75 36.76 -0.46
C LYS A 446 18.37 35.92 0.76
N THR A 447 17.10 35.94 1.16
CA THR A 447 16.53 35.06 2.18
C THR A 447 15.37 34.22 1.61
N PRO A 448 14.98 33.09 2.24
CA PRO A 448 13.88 32.26 1.77
C PRO A 448 12.58 33.03 1.55
N GLU A 449 12.26 33.96 2.44
CA GLU A 449 11.06 34.80 2.40
C GLU A 449 11.18 36.03 1.49
N HIS A 450 12.37 36.31 0.94
CA HIS A 450 12.61 37.54 0.20
C HIS A 450 11.76 37.65 -1.09
N LEU A 451 11.35 36.53 -1.69
CA LEU A 451 10.44 36.55 -2.85
C LEU A 451 9.12 37.29 -2.54
N ALA A 452 8.64 37.19 -1.30
CA ALA A 452 7.44 37.84 -0.80
C ALA A 452 7.66 39.27 -0.32
N LEU A 453 8.91 39.68 -0.10
CA LEU A 453 9.28 41.00 0.47
C LEU A 453 10.04 41.89 -0.51
N CYS A 454 10.34 41.39 -1.70
CA CYS A 454 11.09 42.15 -2.69
C CYS A 454 10.20 43.24 -3.28
N ARG A 455 10.62 44.52 -3.18
CA ARG A 455 9.88 45.66 -3.76
C ARG A 455 9.52 45.48 -5.24
N LYS A 456 10.32 44.71 -5.99
CA LYS A 456 10.12 44.44 -7.41
C LYS A 456 9.05 43.36 -7.68
N THR A 457 8.64 42.58 -6.67
CA THR A 457 7.52 41.62 -6.79
C THR A 457 6.20 42.20 -6.28
N LEU A 458 6.25 43.16 -5.35
CA LEU A 458 5.06 43.80 -4.76
C LEU A 458 4.18 44.52 -5.79
N GLY A 459 4.73 45.00 -6.91
CA GLY A 459 3.94 45.59 -8.00
C GLY A 459 2.92 44.62 -8.63
N ALA A 460 3.11 43.31 -8.48
CA ALA A 460 2.16 42.28 -8.93
C ALA A 460 1.26 41.75 -7.81
N PHE A 461 1.30 42.33 -6.60
CA PHE A 461 0.65 41.81 -5.40
C PHE A 461 -0.84 41.49 -5.59
N GLY A 462 -1.57 42.35 -6.31
CA GLY A 462 -3.00 42.15 -6.60
C GLY A 462 -3.32 40.84 -7.35
N ARG A 463 -2.34 40.23 -8.01
CA ARG A 463 -2.47 38.98 -8.79
C ARG A 463 -1.77 37.78 -8.15
N TRP A 464 -1.22 37.94 -6.95
CA TRP A 464 -0.51 36.85 -6.29
C TRP A 464 -1.45 35.68 -6.01
N PRO A 465 -1.02 34.42 -6.23
CA PRO A 465 -1.78 33.26 -5.75
C PRO A 465 -1.73 33.21 -4.22
N LEU A 466 -2.79 32.71 -3.59
CA LEU A 466 -2.93 32.66 -2.12
C LEU A 466 -2.69 34.02 -1.44
N ARG A 467 -3.03 35.11 -2.13
CA ARG A 467 -2.71 36.49 -1.71
C ARG A 467 -3.17 36.77 -0.27
N PRO A 468 -2.27 37.26 0.61
CA PRO A 468 -2.66 37.66 1.95
C PRO A 468 -3.50 38.96 1.93
N PRO A 469 -4.25 39.28 3.00
CA PRO A 469 -5.10 40.48 3.04
C PRO A 469 -4.32 41.80 2.90
N ALA A 470 -3.09 41.85 3.40
CA ALA A 470 -2.22 43.01 3.36
C ALA A 470 -0.87 42.66 2.73
N LEU A 471 -0.21 43.69 2.17
CA LEU A 471 1.15 43.58 1.64
C LEU A 471 2.11 43.08 2.74
N PRO A 472 2.89 42.02 2.49
CA PRO A 472 3.92 41.59 3.43
C PRO A 472 4.94 42.71 3.66
N SER A 473 5.05 43.17 4.90
CA SER A 473 5.91 44.30 5.27
C SER A 473 7.01 43.88 6.25
N SER A 474 6.77 42.81 7.00
CA SER A 474 7.71 42.23 7.95
C SER A 474 8.27 40.89 7.48
N ARG A 475 9.36 40.45 8.10
CA ARG A 475 9.91 39.10 7.90
C ARG A 475 8.90 38.01 8.23
N ALA A 476 8.08 38.21 9.27
CA ALA A 476 7.07 37.25 9.69
C ALA A 476 6.01 37.07 8.60
N ASP A 477 5.51 38.16 8.01
CA ASP A 477 4.54 38.12 6.91
C ASP A 477 5.11 37.39 5.69
N GLY A 478 6.37 37.71 5.35
CA GLY A 478 7.06 37.06 4.23
C GLY A 478 7.22 35.56 4.45
N LEU A 479 7.59 35.13 5.65
CA LEU A 479 7.72 33.72 6.01
C LEU A 479 6.36 33.01 6.00
N ALA A 480 5.30 33.65 6.53
CA ALA A 480 3.95 33.10 6.54
C ALA A 480 3.43 32.88 5.12
N TYR A 481 3.56 33.89 4.25
CA TYR A 481 3.16 33.76 2.85
C TYR A 481 4.01 32.74 2.09
N THR A 482 5.33 32.73 2.32
CA THR A 482 6.23 31.73 1.71
C THR A 482 5.87 30.31 2.16
N ALA A 483 5.50 30.12 3.42
CA ALA A 483 5.03 28.83 3.94
C ALA A 483 3.73 28.39 3.26
N ALA A 484 2.77 29.30 3.07
CA ALA A 484 1.55 29.03 2.32
C ALA A 484 1.85 28.64 0.87
N LEU A 485 2.72 29.40 0.19
CA LEU A 485 3.15 29.10 -1.18
C LEU A 485 3.82 27.73 -1.30
N ILE A 486 4.75 27.36 -0.43
CA ILE A 486 5.40 26.03 -0.52
C ILE A 486 4.50 24.88 -0.05
N GLY A 487 3.36 25.19 0.55
CA GLY A 487 2.28 24.24 0.86
C GLY A 487 1.45 23.87 -0.37
N ASP A 488 1.45 24.72 -1.40
CA ASP A 488 0.73 24.53 -2.66
C ASP A 488 1.70 24.66 -3.85
N PRO A 489 2.19 23.53 -4.40
CA PRO A 489 3.14 23.51 -5.52
C PRO A 489 2.68 24.34 -6.73
N GLU A 490 1.39 24.31 -7.07
CA GLU A 490 0.83 25.03 -8.22
C GLU A 490 0.81 26.53 -7.97
N ALA A 491 0.43 26.95 -6.76
CA ALA A 491 0.52 28.36 -6.36
C ALA A 491 1.96 28.87 -6.38
N PHE A 492 2.93 28.06 -5.93
CA PHE A 492 4.34 28.44 -6.00
C PHE A 492 4.82 28.62 -7.44
N GLU A 493 4.46 27.69 -8.34
CA GLU A 493 4.78 27.81 -9.75
C GLU A 493 4.17 29.09 -10.35
N ALA A 494 2.86 29.28 -10.18
CA ALA A 494 2.15 30.46 -10.66
C ALA A 494 2.77 31.76 -10.14
N PHE A 495 3.17 31.81 -8.86
CA PHE A 495 3.87 32.96 -8.28
C PHE A 495 5.19 33.23 -8.99
N THR A 496 6.02 32.21 -9.20
CA THR A 496 7.33 32.37 -9.82
C THR A 496 7.25 32.77 -11.29
N GLN A 497 6.23 32.29 -12.01
CA GLN A 497 5.96 32.69 -13.40
C GLN A 497 5.47 34.14 -13.48
N LEU A 498 4.49 34.51 -12.62
CA LEU A 498 3.92 35.86 -12.56
C LEU A 498 4.99 36.92 -12.25
N THR A 499 5.79 36.68 -11.22
CA THR A 499 6.75 37.66 -10.71
C THR A 499 8.09 37.63 -11.45
N GLN A 500 8.35 36.57 -12.21
CA GLN A 500 9.64 36.30 -12.84
C GLN A 500 10.80 36.44 -11.84
N TYR A 501 10.54 36.08 -10.56
CA TYR A 501 11.44 36.43 -9.47
C TYR A 501 12.82 35.81 -9.65
N TYR A 502 12.89 34.52 -9.98
CA TYR A 502 14.17 33.81 -10.14
C TYR A 502 14.82 33.97 -11.52
N THR A 503 14.16 34.66 -12.46
CA THR A 503 14.66 34.84 -13.83
C THR A 503 15.07 36.28 -14.12
N LYS A 504 14.30 37.28 -13.64
CA LYS A 504 14.58 38.71 -13.88
C LYS A 504 14.90 39.51 -12.62
N VAL A 505 14.26 39.19 -11.49
CA VAL A 505 14.38 40.02 -10.28
C VAL A 505 15.60 39.65 -9.45
N CYS A 506 15.76 38.36 -9.16
CA CYS A 506 16.77 37.80 -8.27
C CYS A 506 17.33 36.53 -8.92
N PRO A 507 18.05 36.67 -10.06
CA PRO A 507 18.77 35.54 -10.63
C PRO A 507 19.86 35.07 -9.64
N ARG A 508 20.31 33.83 -9.86
CA ARG A 508 21.38 33.24 -9.04
C ARG A 508 22.66 34.05 -9.17
#